data_AF-A0A3D1YZW0-F1
#
_entry.id   AF-A0A3D1YZW0-F1
#
_cell.length_a   1.000
_cell.length_b   1.000
_cell.length_c   1.000
_cell.angle_alpha   90.00
_cell.angle_beta   90.00
_cell.angle_gamma   90.00
#
_symmetry.space_group_name_H-M   'P 1'
#
loop_
_entity.id
_entity.type
_entity.pdbx_description
1 polymer ?
#
loop_
_entity_poly.entity_id
_entity_poly.type
_entity_poly.pdbx_seq_one_letter_code
_entity_poly.pdbx_strand_id
1 'polypeptide(L)'
;MIGLTSCSAYKAPSQAQHDDLQSVLDDYLRKEARLRHWRVLDTQVTWASEAATCDEVAAVFRIAIVHRIDYKRAEDAPALKGRLRFMLDHEAELSLSQLELARENIEMWRHDLNEYITKDQHGFSIVKVTGELDSKGRLKRDSVEYYLEGDGPDGKGIAYYPYNSNDSPTSQEVERGSYESMKEIVGFARD
;
A
#
# COMPACT_ATOMS: atom_id res chain seq x y z
N MET A 1 -26.93 -27.41 33.89
CA MET A 1 -27.09 -26.99 32.49
C MET A 1 -26.57 -25.57 32.38
N ILE A 2 -25.34 -25.40 31.88
CA ILE A 2 -24.82 -24.09 31.51
C ILE A 2 -25.43 -23.80 30.14
N GLY A 3 -26.31 -22.79 30.08
CA GLY A 3 -26.90 -22.35 28.82
C GLY A 3 -25.80 -21.76 27.96
N LEU A 4 -25.41 -22.47 26.91
CA LEU A 4 -24.68 -21.91 25.79
C LEU A 4 -25.64 -20.95 25.08
N THR A 5 -25.67 -19.69 25.49
CA THR A 5 -26.22 -18.61 24.67
C THR A 5 -25.36 -18.53 23.42
N SER A 6 -25.85 -19.16 22.35
CA SER A 6 -25.32 -19.08 20.98
C SER A 6 -25.18 -17.61 20.60
N CYS A 7 -23.97 -17.08 20.64
CA CYS A 7 -23.69 -15.71 20.23
C CYS A 7 -23.44 -15.62 18.72
N SER A 8 -24.43 -16.04 17.93
CA SER A 8 -24.36 -16.02 16.47
C SER A 8 -25.12 -14.86 15.85
N ALA A 9 -25.70 -13.96 16.66
CA ALA A 9 -26.46 -12.82 16.15
C ALA A 9 -25.52 -11.65 15.86
N TYR A 10 -25.45 -11.27 14.58
CA TYR A 10 -24.84 -10.01 14.19
C TYR A 10 -25.57 -8.84 14.85
N LYS A 11 -24.79 -7.93 15.44
CA LYS A 11 -25.28 -6.70 16.06
C LYS A 11 -24.52 -5.50 15.51
N ALA A 12 -25.10 -4.31 15.68
CA ALA A 12 -24.37 -3.08 15.49
C ALA A 12 -23.20 -3.00 16.50
N PRO A 13 -21.99 -2.59 16.08
CA PRO A 13 -20.92 -2.31 17.02
C PRO A 13 -21.31 -1.24 18.04
N SER A 14 -20.72 -1.33 19.23
CA SER A 14 -20.77 -0.24 20.21
C SER A 14 -19.92 0.95 19.75
N GLN A 15 -20.18 2.14 20.30
CA GLN A 15 -19.34 3.32 20.03
C GLN A 15 -17.86 3.06 20.31
N ALA A 16 -17.55 2.32 21.38
CA ALA A 16 -16.18 1.95 21.72
C ALA A 16 -15.49 1.11 20.62
N GLN A 17 -16.24 0.20 19.98
CA GLN A 17 -15.73 -0.64 18.90
C GLN A 17 -15.57 0.17 17.60
N HIS A 18 -16.49 1.09 17.34
CA HIS A 18 -16.39 2.04 16.24
C HIS A 18 -15.12 2.91 16.37
N ASP A 19 -14.90 3.48 17.55
CA ASP A 19 -13.70 4.29 17.84
C ASP A 19 -12.40 3.45 17.72
N ASP A 20 -12.43 2.19 18.19
CA ASP A 20 -11.29 1.28 18.06
C ASP A 20 -10.97 0.97 16.58
N LEU A 21 -11.99 0.69 15.77
CA LEU A 21 -11.83 0.43 14.34
C LEU A 21 -11.30 1.64 13.57
N GLN A 22 -11.82 2.84 13.85
CA GLN A 22 -11.30 4.07 13.25
C GLN A 22 -9.83 4.29 13.64
N SER A 23 -9.50 4.09 14.92
CA SER A 23 -8.12 4.26 15.42
C SER A 23 -7.12 3.34 14.71
N VAL A 24 -7.47 2.06 14.49
CA VAL A 24 -6.55 1.13 13.81
C VAL A 24 -6.45 1.41 12.31
N LEU A 25 -7.55 1.85 11.68
CA LEU A 25 -7.52 2.31 10.30
C LEU A 25 -6.60 3.53 10.12
N ASP A 26 -6.69 4.51 11.01
CA ASP A 26 -5.83 5.70 10.96
C ASP A 26 -4.34 5.33 11.11
N ASP A 27 -4.03 4.38 11.99
CA ASP A 27 -2.67 3.87 12.16
C ASP A 27 -2.18 3.14 10.89
N TYR A 28 -3.05 2.34 10.28
CA TYR A 28 -2.78 1.69 8.99
C TYR A 28 -2.49 2.71 7.88
N LEU A 29 -3.34 3.74 7.73
CA LEU A 29 -3.16 4.77 6.71
C LEU A 29 -1.86 5.56 6.91
N ARG A 30 -1.50 5.89 8.15
CA ARG A 30 -0.21 6.52 8.48
C ARG A 30 0.96 5.61 8.11
N LYS A 31 0.86 4.31 8.39
CA LYS A 31 1.90 3.33 8.05
C LYS A 31 2.06 3.21 6.53
N GLU A 32 0.96 3.07 5.80
CA GLU A 32 0.96 2.99 4.33
C GLU A 32 1.58 4.24 3.70
N ALA A 33 1.16 5.43 4.13
CA ALA A 33 1.72 6.67 3.64
C ALA A 33 3.23 6.75 3.86
N ARG A 34 3.73 6.33 5.03
CA ARG A 34 5.17 6.29 5.30
C ARG A 34 5.90 5.29 4.40
N LEU A 35 5.38 4.08 4.23
CA LEU A 35 6.00 3.04 3.41
C LEU A 35 6.08 3.45 1.94
N ARG A 36 5.04 4.12 1.44
CA ARG A 36 4.95 4.59 0.05
C ARG A 36 5.64 5.93 -0.19
N HIS A 37 6.24 6.53 0.85
CA HIS A 37 6.79 7.89 0.82
C HIS A 37 5.78 8.90 0.28
N TRP A 38 4.56 8.86 0.81
CA TRP A 38 3.51 9.81 0.49
C TRP A 38 3.48 10.95 1.47
N ARG A 39 3.51 12.17 0.93
CA ARG A 39 3.04 13.35 1.64
C ARG A 39 1.53 13.42 1.47
N VAL A 40 0.80 12.99 2.49
CA VAL A 40 -0.66 13.06 2.51
C VAL A 40 -1.09 14.51 2.66
N LEU A 41 -1.97 14.96 1.75
CA LEU A 41 -2.50 16.31 1.71
C LEU A 41 -3.93 16.38 2.22
N ASP A 42 -4.75 15.38 1.86
CA ASP A 42 -6.12 15.21 2.33
C ASP A 42 -6.44 13.71 2.44
N THR A 43 -7.35 13.37 3.35
CA THR A 43 -7.87 12.00 3.48
C THR A 43 -9.32 12.07 3.90
N GLN A 44 -10.17 11.43 3.11
CA GLN A 44 -11.59 11.29 3.38
C GLN A 44 -11.91 9.81 3.58
N VAL A 45 -12.39 9.49 4.78
CA VAL A 45 -12.81 8.15 5.15
C VAL A 45 -14.34 8.15 5.27
N THR A 46 -14.98 7.25 4.51
CA THR A 46 -16.42 7.03 4.59
C THR A 46 -16.68 5.61 5.07
N TRP A 47 -17.48 5.48 6.12
CA TRP A 47 -17.91 4.19 6.64
C TRP A 47 -18.95 3.57 5.70
N ALA A 48 -18.66 2.41 5.12
CA ALA A 48 -19.55 1.75 4.18
C ALA A 48 -20.45 0.72 4.88
N SER A 49 -19.89 -0.07 5.79
CA SER A 49 -20.64 -1.04 6.59
C SER A 49 -19.88 -1.44 7.86
N GLU A 50 -20.60 -2.01 8.82
CA GLU A 50 -20.05 -2.58 10.03
C GLU A 50 -20.88 -3.76 10.52
N ALA A 51 -20.23 -4.68 11.23
CA ALA A 51 -20.86 -5.82 11.87
C ALA A 51 -20.04 -6.25 13.09
N ALA A 52 -20.73 -6.70 14.15
CA ALA A 52 -20.09 -7.29 15.32
C ALA A 52 -20.78 -8.59 15.73
N THR A 53 -20.00 -9.52 16.28
CA THR A 53 -20.48 -10.69 17.02
C THR A 53 -20.10 -10.53 18.50
N CYS A 54 -20.07 -11.61 19.29
CA CYS A 54 -19.46 -11.54 20.63
C CYS A 54 -17.93 -11.45 20.57
N ASP A 55 -17.33 -12.02 19.53
CA ASP A 55 -15.91 -12.37 19.53
C ASP A 55 -15.14 -11.63 18.43
N GLU A 56 -15.84 -11.02 17.48
CA GLU A 56 -15.25 -10.33 16.32
C GLU A 56 -16.01 -9.02 16.02
N VAL A 57 -15.28 -8.05 15.49
CA VAL A 57 -15.85 -6.86 14.85
C VAL A 57 -15.23 -6.66 13.47
N ALA A 58 -16.03 -6.20 12.53
CA ALA A 58 -15.62 -5.91 11.16
C ALA A 58 -16.23 -4.58 10.67
N ALA A 59 -15.48 -3.86 9.84
CA ALA A 59 -15.98 -2.70 9.12
C ALA A 59 -15.37 -2.59 7.72
N VAL A 60 -16.11 -1.97 6.80
CA VAL A 60 -15.64 -1.63 5.46
C VAL A 60 -15.59 -0.12 5.34
N PHE A 61 -14.45 0.39 4.88
CA PHE A 61 -14.16 1.80 4.70
C PHE A 61 -13.90 2.10 3.24
N ARG A 62 -14.47 3.19 2.74
CA ARG A 62 -14.09 3.81 1.47
C ARG A 62 -13.17 4.97 1.78
N ILE A 63 -12.00 4.98 1.14
CA ILE A 63 -10.94 5.90 1.45
C ILE A 63 -10.57 6.63 0.17
N ALA A 64 -10.71 7.94 0.18
CA ALA A 64 -10.15 8.82 -0.84
C ALA A 64 -8.96 9.56 -0.23
N ILE A 65 -7.83 9.52 -0.91
CA ILE A 65 -6.59 10.16 -0.47
C ILE A 65 -6.07 11.09 -1.55
N VAL A 66 -5.66 12.29 -1.14
CA VAL A 66 -4.90 13.20 -1.99
C VAL A 66 -3.48 13.23 -1.46
N HIS A 67 -2.50 12.93 -2.30
CA HIS A 67 -1.11 12.85 -1.87
C HIS A 67 -0.13 13.31 -2.97
N ARG A 68 1.12 13.50 -2.57
CA ARG A 68 2.29 13.59 -3.48
C ARG A 68 3.35 12.61 -3.03
N ILE A 69 4.29 12.30 -3.91
CA ILE A 69 5.50 11.58 -3.47
C ILE A 69 6.39 12.56 -2.69
N ASP A 70 6.87 12.13 -1.53
CA ASP A 70 7.64 12.93 -0.57
C ASP A 70 9.15 12.85 -0.81
N TYR A 71 9.57 13.12 -2.05
CA TYR A 71 10.98 13.35 -2.37
C TYR A 71 11.20 14.81 -2.75
N LYS A 72 12.39 15.34 -2.47
CA LYS A 72 12.74 16.71 -2.87
C LYS A 72 12.98 16.81 -4.36
N ARG A 73 13.55 15.76 -4.96
CA ARG A 73 13.88 15.64 -6.38
C ARG A 73 13.67 14.21 -6.86
N ALA A 74 13.45 14.02 -8.17
CA ALA A 74 13.35 12.70 -8.76
C ALA A 74 14.57 11.81 -8.44
N GLU A 75 15.78 12.38 -8.44
CA GLU A 75 17.02 11.63 -8.16
C GLU A 75 17.14 11.14 -6.71
N ASP A 76 16.30 11.63 -5.79
CA ASP A 76 16.25 11.13 -4.42
C ASP A 76 15.44 9.83 -4.32
N ALA A 77 14.58 9.56 -5.30
CA ALA A 77 13.71 8.39 -5.31
C ALA A 77 14.52 7.10 -5.56
N PRO A 78 14.32 6.04 -4.75
CA PRO A 78 15.05 4.77 -4.88
C PRO A 78 15.01 4.18 -6.29
N ALA A 79 13.86 4.29 -6.97
CA ALA A 79 13.69 3.77 -8.32
C ALA A 79 14.64 4.44 -9.33
N LEU A 80 14.82 5.76 -9.26
CA LEU A 80 15.74 6.47 -10.15
C LEU A 80 17.20 6.31 -9.70
N LYS A 81 17.46 6.28 -8.39
CA LYS A 81 18.80 6.01 -7.83
C LYS A 81 19.38 4.71 -8.37
N GLY A 82 18.61 3.62 -8.34
CA GLY A 82 19.07 2.32 -8.85
C GLY A 82 19.44 2.35 -10.32
N ARG A 83 18.62 3.02 -11.15
CA ARG A 83 18.88 3.17 -12.60
C ARG A 83 20.10 4.03 -12.90
N LEU A 84 20.25 5.14 -12.19
CA LEU A 84 21.43 6.01 -12.29
C LEU A 84 22.69 5.26 -11.86
N ARG A 85 22.59 4.44 -10.80
CA ARG A 85 23.71 3.62 -10.34
C ARG A 85 24.14 2.59 -11.39
N PHE A 86 23.20 1.95 -12.07
CA PHE A 86 23.50 1.04 -13.18
C PHE A 86 24.30 1.75 -14.28
N MET A 87 23.87 2.94 -14.69
CA MET A 87 24.61 3.73 -15.68
C MET A 87 26.02 4.06 -15.22
N LEU A 88 26.20 4.49 -13.96
CA LEU A 88 27.53 4.80 -13.43
C LEU A 88 28.46 3.59 -13.41
N ASP A 89 27.94 2.40 -13.13
CA ASP A 89 28.75 1.19 -13.03
C ASP A 89 29.09 0.60 -14.42
N HIS A 90 28.20 0.73 -15.42
CA HIS A 90 28.31 -0.01 -16.70
C HIS A 90 28.47 0.86 -17.96
N GLU A 91 28.52 2.19 -17.86
CA GLU A 91 28.55 3.07 -19.04
C GLU A 91 29.67 2.74 -20.05
N ALA A 92 30.85 2.30 -19.57
CA ALA A 92 31.98 1.94 -20.42
C ALA A 92 31.81 0.59 -21.16
N GLU A 93 30.88 -0.26 -20.70
CA GLU A 93 30.64 -1.60 -21.22
C GLU A 93 29.45 -1.66 -22.18
N LEU A 94 28.59 -0.64 -22.13
CA LEU A 94 27.40 -0.55 -22.96
C LEU A 94 27.75 -0.06 -24.38
N SER A 95 27.13 -0.69 -25.38
CA SER A 95 27.13 -0.16 -26.74
C SER A 95 26.32 1.15 -26.82
N LEU A 96 26.52 1.92 -27.89
CA LEU A 96 25.82 3.20 -28.09
C LEU A 96 24.30 3.06 -28.03
N SER A 97 23.73 2.02 -28.67
CA SER A 97 22.29 1.78 -28.64
C SER A 97 21.78 1.42 -27.24
N GLN A 98 22.57 0.69 -26.46
CA GLN A 98 22.21 0.37 -25.07
C GLN A 98 22.27 1.59 -24.17
N LEU A 99 23.26 2.47 -24.37
CA LEU A 99 23.34 3.75 -23.69
C LEU A 99 22.14 4.65 -24.01
N GLU A 100 21.69 4.67 -25.26
CA GLU A 100 20.49 5.40 -25.68
C GLU A 100 19.25 4.88 -24.95
N LEU A 101 19.00 3.57 -24.98
CA LEU A 101 17.88 2.95 -24.26
C LEU A 101 17.90 3.23 -22.76
N ALA A 102 19.08 3.15 -22.15
CA ALA A 102 19.24 3.41 -20.73
C ALA A 102 18.91 4.87 -20.37
N ARG A 103 19.41 5.81 -21.18
CA ARG A 103 19.17 7.25 -21.00
C ARG A 103 17.70 7.59 -21.20
N GLU A 104 17.05 7.04 -22.24
CA GLU A 104 15.62 7.22 -22.46
C GLU A 104 14.80 6.72 -21.26
N ASN A 105 15.12 5.54 -20.74
CA ASN A 105 14.43 5.00 -19.57
C ASN A 105 14.61 5.90 -18.33
N ILE A 106 15.84 6.37 -18.08
CA ILE A 106 16.15 7.26 -16.96
C ILE A 106 15.42 8.60 -17.09
N GLU A 107 15.39 9.20 -18.28
CA GLU A 107 14.68 10.47 -18.49
C GLU A 107 13.16 10.31 -18.37
N MET A 108 12.59 9.19 -18.83
CA MET A 108 11.18 8.86 -18.60
C MET A 108 10.86 8.78 -17.10
N TRP A 109 11.62 8.00 -16.34
CA TRP A 109 11.43 7.90 -14.89
C TRP A 109 11.64 9.23 -14.17
N ARG A 110 12.63 10.02 -14.59
CA ARG A 110 12.86 11.35 -14.05
C ARG A 110 11.68 12.28 -14.30
N HIS A 111 11.11 12.24 -15.50
CA HIS A 111 9.92 13.00 -15.86
C HIS A 111 8.73 12.62 -14.96
N ASP A 112 8.39 11.34 -14.92
CA ASP A 112 7.25 10.83 -14.15
C ASP A 112 7.39 11.13 -12.66
N LEU A 113 8.57 10.93 -12.08
CA LEU A 113 8.81 11.23 -10.67
C LEU A 113 8.70 12.72 -10.36
N ASN A 114 9.21 13.59 -11.24
CA ASN A 114 9.03 15.04 -11.06
C ASN A 114 7.55 15.43 -11.12
N GLU A 115 6.78 14.80 -11.98
CA GLU A 115 5.33 14.96 -12.00
C GLU A 115 4.70 14.53 -10.67
N TYR A 116 4.99 13.33 -10.18
CA TYR A 116 4.41 12.81 -8.93
C TYR A 116 4.87 13.56 -7.66
N ILE A 117 6.03 14.23 -7.70
CA ILE A 117 6.51 15.09 -6.62
C ILE A 117 5.75 16.43 -6.60
N THR A 118 5.36 16.94 -7.77
CA THR A 118 4.82 18.30 -7.91
C THR A 118 3.31 18.36 -8.05
N LYS A 119 2.67 17.34 -8.62
CA LYS A 119 1.22 17.28 -8.88
C LYS A 119 0.52 16.38 -7.87
N ASP A 120 -0.64 16.84 -7.42
CA ASP A 120 -1.52 16.07 -6.54
C ASP A 120 -1.99 14.79 -7.25
N GLN A 121 -1.88 13.68 -6.54
CA GLN A 121 -2.35 12.37 -6.96
C GLN A 121 -3.59 12.02 -6.15
N HIS A 122 -4.59 11.46 -6.82
CA HIS A 122 -5.84 11.03 -6.21
C HIS A 122 -5.89 9.50 -6.17
N GLY A 123 -5.95 8.95 -4.96
CA GLY A 123 -6.13 7.53 -4.72
C GLY A 123 -7.53 7.24 -4.17
N PHE A 124 -8.07 6.08 -4.56
CA PHE A 124 -9.27 5.51 -3.96
C PHE A 124 -9.02 4.06 -3.59
N SER A 125 -9.42 3.67 -2.38
CA SER A 125 -9.37 2.28 -1.94
C SER A 125 -10.58 1.92 -1.09
N ILE A 126 -10.94 0.64 -1.12
CA ILE A 126 -11.92 0.05 -0.21
C ILE A 126 -11.18 -0.94 0.68
N VAL A 127 -11.19 -0.66 1.98
CA VAL A 127 -10.46 -1.42 2.99
C VAL A 127 -11.46 -2.04 3.94
N LYS A 128 -11.41 -3.36 4.09
CA LYS A 128 -12.11 -4.07 5.17
C LYS A 128 -11.13 -4.28 6.32
N VAL A 129 -11.56 -3.95 7.52
CA VAL A 129 -10.83 -4.18 8.77
C VAL A 129 -11.62 -5.21 9.59
N THR A 130 -10.94 -6.23 10.10
CA THR A 130 -11.51 -7.20 11.04
C THR A 130 -10.61 -7.32 12.26
N GLY A 131 -11.16 -7.80 13.38
CA GLY A 131 -10.36 -8.23 14.51
C GLY A 131 -11.19 -8.82 15.64
N GLU A 132 -10.50 -9.53 16.52
CA GLU A 132 -11.10 -10.17 17.69
C GLU A 132 -11.43 -9.18 18.80
N LEU A 133 -12.47 -9.50 19.56
CA LEU A 133 -12.86 -8.78 20.75
C LEU A 133 -12.31 -9.48 22.01
N ASP A 134 -11.88 -8.69 23.00
CA ASP A 134 -11.56 -9.19 24.33
C ASP A 134 -12.82 -9.45 25.16
N SER A 135 -12.64 -9.97 26.38
CA SER A 135 -13.77 -10.25 27.30
C SER A 135 -14.56 -9.01 27.72
N LYS A 136 -14.07 -7.81 27.42
CA LYS A 136 -14.73 -6.52 27.67
C LYS A 136 -15.37 -5.94 26.40
N GLY A 137 -15.32 -6.67 25.29
CA GLY A 137 -15.84 -6.23 23.99
C GLY A 137 -14.98 -5.18 23.30
N ARG A 138 -13.70 -5.03 23.68
CA ARG A 138 -12.72 -4.13 23.05
C ARG A 138 -11.95 -4.86 21.96
N LEU A 139 -11.57 -4.15 20.91
CA LEU A 139 -10.75 -4.72 19.84
C LEU A 139 -9.35 -5.08 20.36
N LYS A 140 -8.93 -6.33 20.17
CA LYS A 140 -7.54 -6.75 20.38
C LYS A 140 -6.70 -6.29 19.19
N ARG A 141 -5.85 -5.28 19.40
CA ARG A 141 -5.10 -4.63 18.31
C ARG A 141 -4.16 -5.56 17.54
N ASP A 142 -3.62 -6.59 18.18
CA ASP A 142 -2.73 -7.58 17.57
C ASP A 142 -3.46 -8.60 16.70
N SER A 143 -4.79 -8.70 16.82
CA SER A 143 -5.65 -9.55 15.97
C SER A 143 -6.18 -8.83 14.74
N VAL A 144 -5.82 -7.55 14.53
CA VAL A 144 -6.38 -6.75 13.45
C VAL A 144 -5.81 -7.19 12.11
N GLU A 145 -6.72 -7.46 11.17
CA GLU A 145 -6.40 -7.82 9.80
C GLU A 145 -7.02 -6.81 8.83
N TYR A 146 -6.29 -6.52 7.77
CA TYR A 146 -6.70 -5.60 6.71
C TYR A 146 -6.90 -6.37 5.41
N TYR A 147 -7.92 -6.00 4.66
CA TYR A 147 -8.22 -6.59 3.37
C TYR A 147 -8.51 -5.51 2.35
N LEU A 148 -8.03 -5.69 1.13
CA LEU A 148 -8.33 -4.81 0.00
C LEU A 148 -9.42 -5.41 -0.88
N GLU A 149 -10.30 -4.55 -1.36
CA GLU A 149 -11.29 -4.92 -2.37
C GLU A 149 -10.61 -5.29 -3.69
N GLY A 150 -11.06 -6.37 -4.31
CA GLY A 150 -10.68 -6.78 -5.66
C GLY A 150 -11.77 -7.61 -6.34
N ASP A 151 -11.54 -7.97 -7.59
CA ASP A 151 -12.45 -8.82 -8.35
C ASP A 151 -12.48 -10.23 -7.77
N GLY A 152 -13.69 -10.83 -7.67
CA GLY A 152 -13.84 -12.22 -7.25
C GLY A 152 -13.07 -13.21 -8.15
N PRO A 153 -12.80 -14.45 -7.68
CA PRO A 153 -12.00 -15.44 -8.42
C PRO A 153 -12.49 -15.78 -9.83
N ASP A 154 -13.78 -15.53 -10.12
CA ASP A 154 -14.44 -15.75 -11.40
C ASP A 154 -14.77 -14.44 -12.14
N GLY A 155 -14.23 -13.31 -11.68
CA GLY A 155 -14.53 -11.96 -12.18
C GLY A 155 -15.95 -11.51 -11.88
N LYS A 156 -16.68 -12.20 -10.98
CA LYS A 156 -18.05 -11.84 -10.60
C LYS A 156 -18.10 -11.41 -9.15
N GLY A 157 -18.50 -10.16 -8.94
CA GLY A 157 -18.68 -9.59 -7.61
C GLY A 157 -17.38 -9.18 -6.94
N ILE A 158 -17.53 -8.79 -5.67
CA ILE A 158 -16.46 -8.22 -4.86
C ILE A 158 -15.88 -9.30 -3.95
N ALA A 159 -14.56 -9.42 -3.94
CA ALA A 159 -13.82 -10.18 -2.95
C ALA A 159 -12.90 -9.26 -2.13
N TYR A 160 -12.57 -9.71 -0.92
CA TYR A 160 -11.64 -9.02 -0.03
C TYR A 160 -10.41 -9.90 0.16
N TYR A 161 -9.25 -9.39 -0.25
CA TYR A 161 -7.98 -10.12 -0.21
C TYR A 161 -7.15 -9.65 0.98
N PRO A 162 -6.57 -10.57 1.78
CA PRO A 162 -5.69 -10.19 2.88
C PRO A 162 -4.58 -9.27 2.38
N TYR A 163 -4.33 -8.20 3.11
CA TYR A 163 -3.29 -7.24 2.81
C TYR A 163 -2.36 -7.05 4.00
N ASN A 164 -1.09 -7.34 3.80
CA ASN A 164 -0.04 -7.07 4.76
C ASN A 164 0.85 -5.94 4.24
N SER A 165 0.79 -4.79 4.92
CA SER A 165 1.67 -3.65 4.62
C SER A 165 3.16 -4.01 4.64
N ASN A 166 3.57 -5.06 5.37
CA ASN A 166 4.95 -5.54 5.39
C ASN A 166 5.40 -6.21 4.08
N ASP A 167 4.47 -6.55 3.18
CA ASP A 167 4.77 -7.09 1.85
C ASP A 167 5.17 -5.97 0.86
N SER A 168 5.03 -4.70 1.27
CA SER A 168 5.50 -3.56 0.47
C SER A 168 7.03 -3.54 0.43
N PRO A 169 7.66 -3.36 -0.75
CA PRO A 169 9.11 -3.37 -0.85
C PRO A 169 9.73 -2.19 -0.10
N THR A 170 10.83 -2.44 0.58
CA THR A 170 11.66 -1.39 1.20
C THR A 170 12.30 -0.52 0.13
N SER A 171 12.71 0.72 0.49
CA SER A 171 13.45 1.59 -0.42
C SER A 171 14.71 0.92 -1.00
N GLN A 172 15.42 0.12 -0.20
CA GLN A 172 16.60 -0.61 -0.67
C GLN A 172 16.24 -1.70 -1.69
N GLU A 173 15.13 -2.41 -1.49
CA GLU A 173 14.65 -3.40 -2.45
C GLU A 173 14.20 -2.77 -3.76
N VAL A 174 13.52 -1.61 -3.70
CA VAL A 174 13.13 -0.84 -4.89
C VAL A 174 14.36 -0.36 -5.66
N GLU A 175 15.37 0.16 -4.96
CA GLU A 175 16.62 0.60 -5.57
C GLU A 175 17.35 -0.55 -6.26
N ARG A 176 17.54 -1.67 -5.55
CA ARG A 176 18.17 -2.88 -6.09
C ARG A 176 17.38 -3.44 -7.28
N GLY A 177 16.07 -3.59 -7.15
CA GLY A 177 15.23 -4.09 -8.24
C GLY A 177 15.28 -3.19 -9.47
N SER A 178 15.35 -1.87 -9.26
CA SER A 178 15.48 -0.90 -10.35
C SER A 178 16.85 -0.96 -11.04
N TYR A 179 17.93 -1.15 -10.29
CA TYR A 179 19.26 -1.42 -10.84
C TYR A 179 19.25 -2.68 -11.70
N GLU A 180 18.73 -3.78 -11.17
CA GLU A 180 18.68 -5.07 -11.87
C GLU A 180 17.79 -5.01 -13.11
N SER A 181 16.67 -4.29 -13.07
CA SER A 181 15.77 -4.13 -14.22
C SER A 181 16.46 -3.46 -15.42
N MET A 182 17.49 -2.63 -15.19
CA MET A 182 18.22 -2.00 -16.29
C MET A 182 18.95 -3.02 -17.15
N LYS A 183 19.43 -4.13 -16.57
CA LYS A 183 20.05 -5.22 -17.34
C LYS A 183 19.09 -5.75 -18.40
N GLU A 184 17.82 -5.93 -18.04
CA GLU A 184 16.79 -6.41 -18.94
C GLU A 184 16.40 -5.35 -19.98
N ILE A 185 16.25 -4.09 -19.56
CA ILE A 185 15.90 -2.97 -20.43
C ILE A 185 16.93 -2.77 -21.55
N VAL A 186 18.22 -2.85 -21.22
CA VAL A 186 19.29 -2.60 -22.20
C VAL A 186 19.80 -3.89 -22.85
N GLY A 187 19.24 -5.05 -22.51
CA GLY A 187 19.74 -6.34 -22.99
C GLY A 187 21.20 -6.60 -22.58
N PHE A 188 21.59 -6.19 -21.37
CA PHE A 188 22.90 -6.48 -20.80
C PHE A 188 23.04 -7.99 -20.60
N ALA A 189 24.13 -8.59 -21.08
CA ALA A 189 24.32 -10.02 -21.04
C ALA A 189 24.19 -10.55 -19.60
N ARG A 190 23.46 -11.66 -19.44
CA ARG A 190 23.47 -12.43 -18.20
C ARG A 190 24.72 -13.31 -18.23
N ASP A 191 25.73 -12.95 -17.45
CA ASP A 191 26.84 -13.86 -17.12
C ASP A 191 26.33 -15.15 -16.46
#